data_AF-A0A7C5K3D3-F1
#
_entry.id   AF-A0A7C5K3D3-F1
#
_cell.length_a   1.000
_cell.length_b   1.000
_cell.length_c   1.000
_cell.angle_alpha   90.00
_cell.angle_beta   90.00
_cell.angle_gamma   90.00
#
_symmetry.space_group_name_H-M   'P 1'
#
loop_
_entity.id
_entity.type
_entity.pdbx_description
1 polymer ?
#
loop_
_entity_poly.entity_id
_entity_poly.type
_entity_poly.pdbx_seq_one_letter_code
_entity_poly.pdbx_strand_id
1 'polypeptide(L)'
;MRCVPMCGLNVDARIDDALFVAENAVVVGVVVLGSGVSVWYGAVVRGDLNSIRIGRNSNVQDNAVVHVEAGHGVVIGSNVSIGHG
;
A
#
# COMPACT_ATOMS: atom_id res chain seq x y z
N MET A 1 -2.58 10.51 15.59
CA MET A 1 -1.31 11.23 15.83
C MET A 1 -0.33 10.71 14.79
N ARG A 2 0.09 11.59 13.88
CA ARG A 2 0.89 11.29 12.69
C ARG A 2 2.32 10.92 13.08
N CYS A 3 2.90 9.95 12.36
CA CYS A 3 4.31 9.96 11.97
C CYS A 3 4.48 8.98 10.80
N VAL A 4 4.55 9.51 9.57
CA VAL A 4 5.22 8.82 8.46
C VAL A 4 6.47 9.66 8.17
N PRO A 5 7.65 9.32 8.70
CA PRO A 5 8.87 10.01 8.33
C PRO A 5 9.32 9.47 6.96
N MET A 6 8.69 9.93 5.88
CA MET A 6 9.09 9.56 4.52
C MET A 6 10.14 10.54 3.99
N CYS A 7 11.40 10.31 4.39
CA CYS A 7 12.52 10.82 3.63
C CYS A 7 12.69 9.93 2.38
N GLY A 8 12.12 10.36 1.24
CA GLY A 8 12.74 10.09 -0.06
C GLY A 8 12.19 8.99 -0.99
N LEU A 9 10.88 8.74 -1.08
CA LEU A 9 10.34 7.82 -2.11
C LEU A 9 9.27 8.49 -2.99
N ASN A 10 9.68 8.75 -4.24
CA ASN A 10 8.92 9.08 -5.47
C ASN A 10 7.44 9.50 -5.37
N VAL A 11 7.23 10.75 -5.79
CA VAL A 11 6.05 11.62 -6.02
C VAL A 11 4.61 11.09 -6.26
N ASP A 12 4.30 9.79 -6.31
CA ASP A 12 2.97 9.33 -6.78
C ASP A 12 2.14 8.45 -5.81
N ALA A 13 2.66 8.13 -4.62
CA ALA A 13 1.87 7.41 -3.61
C ALA A 13 0.90 8.36 -2.86
N ARG A 14 -0.38 8.00 -2.80
CA ARG A 14 -1.44 8.71 -2.05
C ARG A 14 -1.83 7.87 -0.83
N ILE A 15 -1.24 8.21 0.31
CA ILE A 15 -1.39 7.48 1.58
C ILE A 15 -2.12 8.28 2.67
N ASP A 16 -2.54 9.51 2.38
CA ASP A 16 -3.16 10.41 3.37
C ASP A 16 -4.45 9.85 3.99
N ASP A 17 -5.14 8.97 3.27
CA ASP A 17 -6.36 8.30 3.73
C ASP A 17 -6.08 6.96 4.44
N ALA A 18 -4.85 6.46 4.44
CA ALA A 18 -4.52 5.22 5.12
C ALA A 18 -4.64 5.39 6.64
N LEU A 19 -5.20 4.38 7.31
CA LEU A 19 -5.29 4.35 8.77
C LEU A 19 -3.95 4.03 9.41
N PHE A 20 -3.18 3.13 8.79
CA PHE A 20 -1.91 2.66 9.33
C PHE A 20 -0.96 2.22 8.21
N VAL A 21 0.30 2.63 8.31
CA VAL A 21 1.42 2.09 7.52
C VAL A 21 2.55 1.86 8.50
N ALA A 22 2.98 0.60 8.66
CA ALA A 22 4.09 0.25 9.53
C ALA A 22 5.38 0.94 9.09
N GLU A 23 6.25 1.31 10.04
CA GLU A 23 7.49 2.05 9.77
C GLU A 23 8.44 1.30 8.82
N ASN A 24 8.41 -0.03 8.83
CA ASN A 24 9.22 -0.88 7.97
C ASN A 24 8.47 -1.44 6.75
N ALA A 25 7.24 -0.99 6.47
CA ALA A 25 6.55 -1.32 5.24
C ALA A 25 7.09 -0.48 4.08
N VAL A 26 7.07 -1.04 2.87
CA VAL A 26 7.47 -0.33 1.65
C VAL A 26 6.23 -0.05 0.81
N VAL A 27 5.96 1.24 0.57
CA VAL A 27 4.91 1.69 -0.36
C VAL A 27 5.55 2.64 -1.36
N VAL A 28 5.62 2.25 -2.64
CA VAL A 28 6.37 2.99 -3.66
C VAL A 28 5.65 3.00 -5.01
N GLY A 29 5.81 4.09 -5.76
CA GLY A 29 5.22 4.27 -7.09
C GLY A 29 3.77 4.75 -7.05
N VAL A 30 2.99 4.40 -8.07
CA VAL A 30 1.59 4.85 -8.22
C VAL A 30 0.68 3.99 -7.36
N VAL A 31 0.57 4.32 -6.08
CA VAL A 31 -0.26 3.58 -5.10
C VAL A 31 -1.34 4.49 -4.50
N VAL A 32 -2.57 4.00 -4.44
CA VAL A 32 -3.69 4.69 -3.77
C VAL A 32 -4.25 3.78 -2.68
N LEU A 33 -4.19 4.26 -1.43
CA LEU A 33 -4.76 3.58 -0.28
C LEU A 33 -6.05 4.28 0.14
N GLY A 34 -7.18 3.57 0.15
CA GLY A 34 -8.45 4.12 0.61
C GLY A 34 -8.51 4.32 2.12
N SER A 35 -9.55 5.04 2.57
CA SER A 35 -9.85 5.25 3.99
C SER A 35 -9.84 3.94 4.78
N GLY A 36 -9.19 3.90 5.94
CA GLY A 36 -9.21 2.72 6.80
C GLY A 36 -8.24 1.61 6.37
N VAL A 37 -7.48 1.78 5.28
CA VAL A 37 -6.49 0.79 4.86
C VAL A 37 -5.34 0.71 5.85
N SER A 38 -4.86 -0.50 6.09
CA SER A 38 -3.67 -0.77 6.92
C SER A 38 -2.62 -1.60 6.16
N VAL A 39 -1.36 -1.18 6.23
CA VAL A 39 -0.20 -1.88 5.65
C VAL A 39 0.73 -2.26 6.79
N TRP A 40 0.93 -3.56 6.99
CA TRP A 40 1.55 -4.11 8.20
C TRP A 40 3.05 -4.39 8.01
N TYR A 41 3.70 -4.89 9.06
CA TYR A 41 5.16 -4.92 9.15
C TYR A 41 5.79 -5.74 8.02
N GLY A 42 6.80 -5.16 7.37
CA GLY A 42 7.53 -5.80 6.27
C GLY A 42 6.74 -5.97 4.97
N ALA A 43 5.47 -5.55 4.90
CA ALA A 43 4.69 -5.61 3.67
C ALA A 43 5.29 -4.70 2.57
N VAL A 44 5.18 -5.15 1.31
CA VAL A 44 5.69 -4.42 0.14
C VAL A 44 4.56 -4.18 -0.86
N VAL A 45 4.18 -2.93 -1.04
CA VAL A 45 3.22 -2.47 -2.06
C VAL A 45 3.97 -1.64 -3.09
N ARG A 46 4.37 -2.28 -4.19
CA ARG A 46 5.26 -1.70 -5.21
C ARG A 46 4.51 -1.48 -6.52
N GLY A 47 4.08 -0.24 -6.75
CA GLY A 47 3.41 0.22 -7.97
C GLY A 47 4.36 0.96 -8.91
N ASP A 48 5.55 0.41 -9.16
CA ASP A 48 6.61 1.06 -9.94
C ASP A 48 6.45 0.89 -11.46
N LEU A 49 5.79 -0.18 -11.92
CA LEU A 49 5.51 -0.42 -13.34
C LEU A 49 4.08 -0.01 -13.74
N ASN A 50 3.13 0.01 -12.82
CA ASN A 50 1.72 0.38 -13.04
C ASN A 50 1.04 0.75 -11.71
N SER A 51 -0.25 1.11 -11.74
CA SER A 51 -0.99 1.53 -10.56
C SER A 51 -1.47 0.39 -9.67
N ILE A 52 -1.45 0.62 -8.36
CA ILE A 52 -2.11 -0.21 -7.34
C ILE A 52 -3.19 0.64 -6.66
N ARG A 53 -4.42 0.12 -6.58
CA ARG A 53 -5.52 0.71 -5.80
C ARG A 53 -6.01 -0.28 -4.76
N ILE A 54 -6.04 0.13 -3.50
CA ILE A 54 -6.56 -0.67 -2.38
C ILE A 54 -7.79 0.03 -1.80
N GLY A 55 -8.93 -0.66 -1.85
CA GLY A 55 -10.21 -0.16 -1.36
C GLY A 55 -10.26 0.00 0.16
N ARG A 56 -11.28 0.74 0.65
CA ARG A 56 -11.42 1.09 2.07
C ARG A 56 -11.45 -0.13 2.99
N ASN A 57 -10.98 0.05 4.22
CA ASN A 57 -11.01 -0.96 5.29
C ASN A 57 -10.35 -2.30 4.92
N SER A 58 -9.40 -2.29 3.98
CA SER A 58 -8.62 -3.48 3.61
C SER A 58 -7.28 -3.50 4.34
N ASN A 59 -6.68 -4.68 4.48
CA ASN A 59 -5.38 -4.85 5.13
C ASN A 59 -4.41 -5.66 4.25
N VAL A 60 -3.17 -5.19 4.19
CA VAL A 60 -2.01 -5.90 3.63
C VAL A 60 -1.18 -6.36 4.81
N GLN A 61 -1.30 -7.63 5.19
CA GLN A 61 -0.69 -8.16 6.42
C GLN A 61 0.82 -8.37 6.27
N ASP A 62 1.44 -8.78 7.36
CA ASP A 62 2.89 -8.84 7.52
C ASP A 62 3.58 -9.60 6.39
N ASN A 63 4.64 -8.99 5.86
CA ASN A 63 5.47 -9.47 4.74
C ASN A 63 4.76 -9.66 3.39
N ALA A 64 3.43 -9.47 3.29
CA ALA A 64 2.71 -9.63 2.04
C ALA A 64 3.21 -8.69 0.93
N VAL A 65 3.30 -9.22 -0.29
CA VAL A 65 3.78 -8.48 -1.47
C VAL A 65 2.64 -8.24 -2.47
N VAL A 66 2.47 -6.97 -2.86
CA VAL A 66 1.63 -6.54 -3.98
C VAL A 66 2.53 -5.86 -5.02
N HIS A 67 2.60 -6.46 -6.21
CA HIS A 67 3.38 -5.95 -7.35
C HIS A 67 2.55 -5.95 -8.63
N VAL A 68 3.06 -5.29 -9.66
CA VAL A 68 2.37 -4.99 -10.93
C VAL A 68 3.29 -5.23 -12.12
N GLU A 69 2.69 -5.43 -13.29
CA GLU A 69 3.39 -5.49 -14.59
C GLU A 69 3.04 -4.25 -15.43
N ALA A 70 3.87 -3.85 -16.40
CA ALA A 70 3.76 -2.57 -17.11
C ALA A 70 2.41 -2.31 -17.80
N GLY A 71 1.63 -3.35 -18.12
CA GLY A 71 0.27 -3.23 -18.67
C GLY A 71 -0.86 -3.63 -17.72
N HIS A 72 -0.54 -4.10 -16.52
CA HIS A 72 -1.49 -4.75 -15.61
C HIS A 72 -1.34 -4.19 -14.20
N GLY A 73 -2.19 -3.22 -13.87
CA GLY A 73 -2.34 -2.73 -12.51
C GLY A 73 -3.11 -3.71 -11.61
N VAL A 74 -3.09 -3.42 -10.31
CA VAL A 74 -3.83 -4.20 -9.29
C VAL A 74 -4.94 -3.34 -8.69
N VAL A 75 -6.13 -3.92 -8.60
CA VAL A 75 -7.26 -3.34 -7.87
C VAL A 75 -7.71 -4.32 -6.81
N ILE A 76 -7.55 -3.94 -5.54
CA ILE A 76 -8.03 -4.67 -4.39
C ILE A 76 -9.31 -3.99 -3.90
N GLY A 77 -10.35 -4.79 -3.70
CA GLY A 77 -11.65 -4.32 -3.23
C GLY A 77 -11.63 -3.73 -1.82
N SER A 78 -12.81 -3.35 -1.34
CA SER A 78 -13.01 -2.89 0.04
C SER A 78 -13.24 -4.07 0.98
N ASN A 79 -12.82 -3.95 2.24
CA ASN A 79 -12.94 -4.98 3.28
C ASN A 79 -12.25 -6.30 2.91
N VAL A 80 -11.10 -6.22 2.24
CA VAL A 80 -10.28 -7.39 1.86
C VAL A 80 -9.14 -7.55 2.86
N SER A 81 -8.88 -8.78 3.28
CA SER A 81 -7.67 -9.14 4.03
C SER A 81 -6.72 -9.90 3.12
N ILE A 82 -5.54 -9.35 2.88
CA ILE A 82 -4.43 -10.05 2.22
C ILE A 82 -3.57 -10.61 3.34
N GLY A 83 -3.64 -11.93 3.53
CA GLY A 83 -2.94 -12.64 4.59
C GLY A 83 -1.42 -12.52 4.47
N HIS A 84 -0.74 -12.88 5.56
CA HIS A 84 0.72 -12.85 5.66
C HIS A 84 1.43 -13.64 4.54
N GLY A 85 2.65 -13.22 4.18
CA GLY A 85 3.50 -13.93 3.22
C GLY A 85 4.64 -13.12 2.63
#